data_AF-A0A1Q7WNP4-F1
#
_entry.id   AF-A0A1Q7WNP4-F1
#
_cell.length_a   1.000
_cell.length_b   1.000
_cell.length_c   1.000
_cell.angle_alpha   90.00
_cell.angle_beta   90.00
_cell.angle_gamma   90.00
#
_symmetry.space_group_name_H-M   'P 1'
#
loop_
_entity.id
_entity.type
_entity.pdbx_description
1 polymer ?
#
loop_
_entity_poly.entity_id
_entity_poly.type
_entity_poly.pdbx_seq_one_letter_code
_entity_poly.pdbx_strand_id
1 'polypeptide(L)'
;MSSFASVPSASLSLQLAEEVLYDLPPLEGVFLHWYTHGATATTPGITSLLARREQMLGAATLSGASITLLYECATDCLRRLPVSVYSPWDSRPLHARLLRHGPSQRAAETQALLPPGVLVQKTISVTLGERLLLCTGVGTGSLTRLHLRDMAAALALPFRALKRCTINSSTHTPVETFAMQPGMVSPFLHPERAAHLSALVLLPWRERRDAKAREVAISLSLWESLALPVRCMRPLVRQYARRAYPQVRLIELGTADATRSFAEEDDGS
;
A
#
# COMPACT_ATOMS: atom_id res chain seq x y z
N MET A 1 -26.31 35.14 19.46
CA MET A 1 -24.94 35.16 18.91
C MET A 1 -24.52 33.72 18.71
N SER A 2 -24.71 33.21 17.49
CA SER A 2 -24.38 31.81 17.15
C SER A 2 -22.91 31.74 16.77
N SER A 3 -22.11 31.10 17.61
CA SER A 3 -20.71 30.77 17.29
C SER A 3 -20.72 29.61 16.31
N PHE A 4 -20.42 29.90 15.05
CA PHE A 4 -20.00 28.89 14.09
C PHE A 4 -18.62 28.41 14.54
N ALA A 5 -18.56 27.23 15.17
CA ALA A 5 -17.31 26.52 15.32
C ALA A 5 -16.79 26.21 13.91
N SER A 6 -15.79 26.97 13.47
CA SER A 6 -15.08 26.69 12.23
C SER A 6 -14.44 25.32 12.35
N VAL A 7 -14.82 24.41 11.46
CA VAL A 7 -14.10 23.15 11.28
C VAL A 7 -12.65 23.53 10.96
N PRO A 8 -11.65 23.04 11.71
CA PRO A 8 -10.25 23.37 11.42
C PRO A 8 -9.93 22.93 10.00
N SER A 9 -9.23 23.78 9.25
CA SER A 9 -8.82 23.45 7.89
C SER A 9 -7.98 22.19 7.90
N ALA A 10 -8.07 21.36 6.86
CA ALA A 10 -7.31 20.11 6.74
C ALA A 10 -5.79 20.30 6.88
N SER A 11 -5.28 21.51 6.64
CA SER A 11 -3.88 21.89 6.88
C SER A 11 -3.52 22.03 8.36
N LEU A 12 -4.44 22.56 9.17
CA LEU A 12 -4.25 22.81 10.59
C LEU A 12 -4.35 21.50 11.39
N SER A 13 -5.16 20.55 10.91
CA SER A 13 -5.19 19.18 11.45
C SER A 13 -3.93 18.36 11.12
N LEU A 14 -3.29 18.60 9.98
CA LEU A 14 -2.02 17.95 9.64
C LEU A 14 -0.84 18.47 10.48
N GLN A 15 -0.77 19.79 10.71
CA GLN A 15 0.28 20.39 11.56
C GLN A 15 0.20 19.87 13.00
N LEU A 16 -1.01 19.83 13.58
CA LEU A 16 -1.22 19.26 14.92
C LEU A 16 -0.86 17.78 14.99
N ALA A 17 -1.18 17.00 13.95
CA ALA A 17 -0.81 15.58 13.90
C ALA A 17 0.70 15.36 13.70
N GLU A 18 1.39 16.29 13.03
CA GLU A 18 2.84 16.29 12.89
C GLU A 18 3.54 16.59 14.23
N GLU A 19 3.05 17.57 15.00
CA GLU A 19 3.54 17.84 16.37
C GLU A 19 3.41 16.60 17.26
N VAL A 20 2.24 15.95 17.22
CA VAL A 20 1.99 14.68 17.92
C VAL A 20 2.95 13.57 17.49
N LEU A 21 3.33 13.51 16.20
CA LEU A 21 4.28 12.51 15.72
C LEU A 21 5.67 12.69 16.33
N TYR A 22 6.13 13.93 16.57
CA TYR A 22 7.42 14.17 17.21
C TYR A 22 7.48 13.66 18.65
N ASP A 23 6.35 13.62 19.35
CA ASP A 23 6.23 13.05 20.69
C ASP A 23 6.12 11.51 20.70
N LEU A 24 5.89 10.91 19.53
CA LEU A 24 5.84 9.46 19.38
C LEU A 24 7.23 8.90 19.03
N PRO A 25 7.67 7.83 19.69
CA PRO A 25 8.91 7.17 19.32
C PRO A 25 8.83 6.65 17.86
N PRO A 26 9.97 6.65 17.13
CA PRO A 26 10.04 6.17 15.76
C PRO A 26 9.54 4.74 15.62
N LEU A 27 8.88 4.42 14.49
CA LEU A 27 8.67 3.01 14.12
C LEU A 27 9.99 2.26 13.93
N GLU A 28 11.10 2.98 13.70
CA GLU A 28 12.44 2.41 13.63
C GLU A 28 12.84 1.70 14.93
N GLY A 29 12.54 2.28 16.09
CA GLY A 29 12.80 1.64 17.38
C GLY A 29 12.00 0.36 17.56
N VAL A 30 10.73 0.35 17.13
CA VAL A 30 9.87 -0.85 17.15
C VAL A 30 10.43 -1.93 16.24
N PHE A 31 10.81 -1.58 15.00
CA PHE A 31 11.33 -2.54 14.03
C PHE A 31 12.70 -3.08 14.43
N LEU A 32 13.54 -2.26 15.08
CA LEU A 32 14.82 -2.68 15.64
C LEU A 32 14.61 -3.66 16.79
N HIS A 33 13.67 -3.37 17.69
CA HIS A 33 13.30 -4.28 18.77
C HIS A 33 12.84 -5.64 18.23
N TRP A 34 11.92 -5.65 17.26
CA TRP A 34 11.46 -6.89 16.62
C TRP A 34 12.54 -7.60 15.83
N TYR A 35 13.50 -6.88 15.27
CA TYR A 35 14.64 -7.49 14.59
C TYR A 35 15.51 -8.28 15.58
N THR A 36 15.70 -7.75 16.78
CA THR A 36 16.52 -8.38 17.84
C THR A 36 15.77 -9.48 18.60
N HIS A 37 14.47 -9.30 18.85
CA HIS A 37 13.69 -10.15 19.77
C HIS A 37 12.54 -10.93 19.11
N GLY A 38 12.24 -10.66 17.85
CA GLY A 38 11.09 -11.22 17.12
C GLY A 38 9.83 -10.34 17.18
N ALA A 39 9.00 -10.41 16.14
CA ALA A 39 7.76 -9.62 16.04
C ALA A 39 6.70 -9.98 17.10
N THR A 40 6.74 -11.21 17.61
CA THR A 40 5.86 -11.70 18.67
C THR A 40 6.37 -11.41 20.08
N ALA A 41 7.49 -10.70 20.22
CA ALA A 41 8.03 -10.33 21.53
C ALA A 41 7.03 -9.40 22.24
N THR A 42 6.46 -9.87 23.35
CA THR A 42 5.49 -9.13 24.17
C THR A 42 6.18 -8.16 25.13
N THR A 43 7.31 -7.59 24.73
CA THR A 43 8.10 -6.70 25.59
C THR A 43 7.20 -5.55 26.06
N PRO A 44 7.01 -5.39 27.38
CA PRO A 44 6.19 -4.31 27.92
C PRO A 44 6.64 -2.97 27.35
N GLY A 45 5.71 -2.22 26.77
CA GLY A 45 5.98 -0.92 26.12
C GLY A 45 5.86 -0.93 24.60
N ILE A 46 6.23 -2.00 23.88
CA ILE A 46 6.15 -2.01 22.40
C ILE A 46 4.70 -2.10 21.91
N THR A 47 3.91 -3.01 22.47
CA THR A 47 2.48 -3.10 22.16
C THR A 47 1.74 -1.82 22.56
N SER A 48 2.09 -1.25 23.71
CA SER A 48 1.54 0.01 24.20
C SER A 48 1.89 1.19 23.29
N LEU A 49 3.05 1.17 22.65
CA LEU A 49 3.51 2.20 21.71
C LEU A 49 2.67 2.20 20.43
N LEU A 50 2.45 1.04 19.80
CA LEU A 50 1.60 0.96 18.61
C LEU A 50 0.15 1.35 18.92
N ALA A 51 -0.39 0.92 20.07
CA ALA A 51 -1.72 1.32 20.52
C ALA A 51 -1.82 2.84 20.75
N ARG A 52 -0.82 3.44 21.42
CA ARG A 52 -0.75 4.89 21.65
C ARG A 52 -0.63 5.65 20.33
N ARG A 53 0.20 5.17 19.41
CA ARG A 53 0.35 5.74 18.07
C ARG A 53 -0.98 5.75 17.32
N GLU A 54 -1.69 4.62 17.31
CA GLU A 54 -3.01 4.50 16.70
C GLU A 54 -4.04 5.43 17.35
N GLN A 55 -4.02 5.54 18.69
CA GLN A 55 -4.88 6.46 19.42
C GLN A 55 -4.63 7.93 19.07
N MET A 56 -3.36 8.32 18.93
CA MET A 56 -2.97 9.72 18.72
C MET A 56 -3.08 10.15 17.25
N LEU A 57 -2.74 9.27 16.30
CA LEU A 57 -2.75 9.59 14.87
C LEU A 57 -4.04 9.16 14.15
N GLY A 58 -4.82 8.26 14.74
CA GLY A 58 -6.04 7.72 14.14
C GLY A 58 -5.78 7.17 12.73
N ALA A 59 -6.59 7.61 11.76
CA ALA A 59 -6.47 7.18 10.36
C ALA A 59 -5.20 7.68 9.64
N ALA A 60 -4.38 8.54 10.27
CA ALA A 60 -3.11 9.03 9.71
C ALA A 60 -1.93 8.06 9.93
N THR A 61 -2.18 6.88 10.51
CA THR A 61 -1.25 5.75 10.63
C THR A 61 -1.96 4.46 10.27
N LEU A 62 -1.22 3.47 9.77
CA LEU A 62 -1.71 2.09 9.78
C LEU A 62 -1.93 1.63 11.23
N SER A 63 -2.93 0.78 11.42
CA SER A 63 -3.19 0.16 12.72
C SER A 63 -1.98 -0.64 13.21
N GLY A 64 -1.86 -0.80 14.53
CA GLY A 64 -0.80 -1.62 15.11
C GLY A 64 -0.80 -3.06 14.56
N ALA A 65 -1.99 -3.65 14.41
CA ALA A 65 -2.15 -4.99 13.83
C ALA A 65 -1.68 -5.06 12.37
N SER A 66 -2.00 -4.04 11.57
CA SER A 66 -1.52 -3.95 10.18
C SER A 66 0.01 -3.84 10.12
N ILE A 67 0.61 -2.99 10.95
CA ILE A 67 2.07 -2.78 11.00
C ILE A 67 2.78 -4.08 11.39
N THR A 68 2.29 -4.78 12.41
CA THR A 68 2.87 -6.07 12.85
C THR A 68 2.79 -7.11 11.74
N LEU A 69 1.62 -7.31 11.13
CA LEU A 69 1.46 -8.31 10.06
C LEU A 69 2.29 -7.95 8.81
N LEU A 70 2.38 -6.66 8.48
CA LEU A 70 3.21 -6.15 7.38
C LEU A 70 4.68 -6.43 7.66
N TYR A 71 5.16 -6.17 8.88
CA TYR A 71 6.54 -6.46 9.28
C TYR A 71 6.89 -7.94 9.10
N GLU A 72 6.04 -8.84 9.56
CA GLU A 72 6.26 -10.29 9.44
C GLU A 72 6.33 -10.72 7.97
N CYS A 73 5.34 -10.31 7.17
CA CYS A 73 5.29 -10.68 5.74
C CYS A 73 6.47 -10.06 4.97
N ALA A 74 6.87 -8.82 5.28
CA ALA A 74 8.01 -8.16 4.65
C ALA A 74 9.33 -8.84 5.02
N THR A 75 9.49 -9.27 6.28
CA THR A 75 10.65 -10.03 6.74
C THR A 75 10.77 -11.34 5.99
N ASP A 76 9.67 -12.08 5.85
CA ASP A 76 9.64 -13.33 5.09
C ASP A 76 9.98 -13.11 3.60
N CYS A 77 9.45 -12.05 2.99
CA CYS A 77 9.75 -11.70 1.61
C CYS A 77 11.23 -11.40 1.41
N LEU A 78 11.86 -10.66 2.32
CA LEU A 78 13.29 -10.34 2.27
C LEU A 78 14.15 -11.59 2.45
N ARG A 79 13.82 -12.47 3.40
CA ARG A 79 14.55 -13.73 3.63
C ARG A 79 14.55 -14.68 2.43
N ARG A 80 13.49 -14.62 1.60
CA ARG A 80 13.36 -15.47 0.40
C ARG A 80 14.05 -14.90 -0.84
N LEU A 81 14.60 -13.69 -0.75
CA LEU A 81 15.36 -13.14 -1.88
C LEU A 81 16.62 -13.98 -2.09
N PRO A 82 16.96 -14.33 -3.34
CA PRO A 82 18.18 -15.07 -3.61
C PRO A 82 19.40 -14.27 -3.13
N VAL A 83 20.25 -14.94 -2.37
CA VAL A 83 21.43 -14.37 -1.70
C VAL A 83 22.49 -13.88 -2.72
N SER A 84 22.37 -14.22 -4.01
CA SER A 84 23.45 -14.08 -4.99
C SER A 84 23.66 -12.68 -5.58
N VAL A 85 22.98 -11.63 -5.11
CA VAL A 85 23.24 -10.26 -5.57
C VAL A 85 23.46 -9.35 -4.36
N TYR A 86 24.72 -9.25 -3.93
CA TYR A 86 25.22 -8.37 -2.89
C TYR A 86 25.12 -6.89 -3.29
N SER A 87 23.90 -6.40 -3.51
CA SER A 87 23.63 -4.99 -3.34
C SER A 87 23.49 -4.76 -1.83
N PRO A 88 24.35 -3.95 -1.19
CA PRO A 88 24.20 -3.60 0.23
C PRO A 88 22.80 -3.07 0.57
N TRP A 89 22.10 -2.54 -0.45
CA TRP A 89 20.72 -2.06 -0.38
C TRP A 89 19.70 -3.18 -0.14
N ASP A 90 19.92 -4.37 -0.65
CA ASP A 90 18.99 -5.50 -0.58
C ASP A 90 19.10 -6.27 0.74
N SER A 91 20.28 -6.25 1.38
CA SER A 91 20.55 -6.95 2.65
C SER A 91 20.17 -6.14 3.90
N ARG A 92 19.72 -4.89 3.76
CA ARG A 92 19.36 -4.05 4.92
C ARG A 92 18.17 -4.66 5.68
N PRO A 93 18.19 -4.68 7.03
CA PRO A 93 17.05 -5.07 7.84
C PRO A 93 15.91 -4.03 7.74
N LEU A 94 14.70 -4.42 8.14
CA LEU A 94 13.51 -3.56 8.00
C LEU A 94 13.60 -2.22 8.75
N HIS A 95 14.23 -2.18 9.93
CA HIS A 95 14.39 -0.92 10.67
C HIS A 95 15.21 0.11 9.89
N ALA A 96 16.25 -0.33 9.17
CA ALA A 96 17.10 0.52 8.33
C ALA A 96 16.48 0.86 6.94
N ARG A 97 15.21 0.51 6.75
CA ARG A 97 14.44 0.75 5.51
C ARG A 97 13.29 1.72 5.71
N LEU A 98 13.15 2.28 6.90
CA LEU A 98 12.13 3.29 7.18
C LEU A 98 12.58 4.65 6.65
N LEU A 99 11.68 5.30 5.94
CA LEU A 99 11.86 6.62 5.36
C LEU A 99 10.94 7.59 6.10
N ARG A 100 11.51 8.68 6.61
CA ARG A 100 10.78 9.82 7.15
C ARG A 100 10.71 10.91 6.10
N HIS A 101 9.53 11.49 5.95
CA HIS A 101 9.27 12.57 5.00
C HIS A 101 8.14 13.47 5.51
N GLY A 102 7.94 14.62 4.86
CA GLY A 102 6.80 15.48 5.16
C GLY A 102 5.45 14.80 4.89
N PRO A 103 4.34 15.34 5.43
CA PRO A 103 3.01 14.78 5.21
C PRO A 103 2.64 14.85 3.73
N SER A 104 1.98 13.80 3.22
CA SER A 104 1.44 13.78 1.85
C SER A 104 0.09 13.09 1.79
N GLN A 105 -0.84 13.64 1.00
CA GLN A 105 -2.18 13.07 0.84
C GLN A 105 -2.41 12.48 -0.56
N ARG A 106 -1.39 12.55 -1.42
CA ARG A 106 -1.42 12.00 -2.78
C ARG A 106 -0.14 11.25 -3.07
N ALA A 107 -0.26 10.12 -3.76
CA ALA A 107 0.90 9.33 -4.18
C ALA A 107 1.93 10.14 -5.00
N ALA A 108 1.50 11.12 -5.80
CA ALA A 108 2.41 12.00 -6.52
C ALA A 108 3.20 12.95 -5.61
N GLU A 109 2.57 13.44 -4.52
CA GLU A 109 3.25 14.24 -3.49
C GLU A 109 4.25 13.37 -2.74
N THR A 110 3.85 12.16 -2.31
CA THR A 110 4.75 11.19 -1.69
C THR A 110 5.94 10.89 -2.60
N GLN A 111 5.70 10.64 -3.89
CA GLN A 111 6.78 10.35 -4.85
C GLN A 111 7.81 11.46 -4.96
N ALA A 112 7.42 12.72 -4.82
CA ALA A 112 8.32 13.88 -4.83
C ALA A 112 9.17 13.99 -3.56
N LEU A 113 8.72 13.39 -2.45
CA LEU A 113 9.43 13.36 -1.17
C LEU A 113 10.36 12.15 -1.01
N LEU A 114 10.20 11.12 -1.85
CA LEU A 114 10.98 9.89 -1.76
C LEU A 114 12.38 10.04 -2.37
N PRO A 115 13.40 9.33 -1.83
CA PRO A 115 14.73 9.34 -2.41
C PRO A 115 14.77 8.83 -3.86
N PRO A 116 15.77 9.24 -4.66
CA PRO A 116 15.98 8.69 -5.99
C PRO A 116 16.08 7.16 -5.96
N GLY A 117 15.40 6.49 -6.89
CA GLY A 117 15.38 5.03 -6.98
C GLY A 117 14.33 4.35 -6.08
N VAL A 118 13.49 5.12 -5.40
CA VAL A 118 12.34 4.62 -4.62
C VAL A 118 11.04 5.06 -5.28
N LEU A 119 10.16 4.11 -5.59
CA LEU A 119 8.83 4.36 -6.16
C LEU A 119 7.76 4.30 -5.08
N VAL A 120 6.73 5.12 -5.17
CA VAL A 120 5.58 5.03 -4.27
C VAL A 120 4.73 3.80 -4.56
N GLN A 121 4.24 3.10 -3.53
CA GLN A 121 3.11 2.17 -3.66
C GLN A 121 1.82 2.98 -3.77
N LYS A 122 1.09 2.83 -4.87
CA LYS A 122 -0.18 3.53 -5.08
C LYS A 122 -1.33 2.53 -5.02
N THR A 123 -2.33 2.82 -4.19
CA THR A 123 -3.62 2.12 -4.22
C THR A 123 -4.73 3.11 -4.48
N ILE A 124 -5.72 2.67 -5.23
CA ILE A 124 -6.95 3.40 -5.53
C ILE A 124 -8.14 2.49 -5.28
N SER A 125 -9.25 3.06 -4.84
CA SER A 125 -10.51 2.32 -4.75
C SER A 125 -11.25 2.40 -6.08
N VAL A 126 -11.86 1.29 -6.48
CA VAL A 126 -12.68 1.21 -7.69
C VAL A 126 -13.99 0.55 -7.33
N THR A 127 -15.10 1.24 -7.55
CA THR A 127 -16.41 0.62 -7.57
C THR A 127 -16.72 0.23 -9.01
N LEU A 128 -16.87 -1.08 -9.27
CA LEU A 128 -17.19 -1.60 -10.59
C LEU A 128 -18.52 -2.35 -10.52
N GLY A 129 -19.59 -1.72 -11.03
CA GLY A 129 -20.95 -2.15 -10.73
C GLY A 129 -21.27 -1.89 -9.26
N GLU A 130 -21.54 -2.95 -8.48
CA GLU A 130 -21.75 -2.87 -7.02
C GLU A 130 -20.54 -3.39 -6.22
N ARG A 131 -19.43 -3.72 -6.90
CA ARG A 131 -18.27 -4.35 -6.26
C ARG A 131 -17.21 -3.31 -5.95
N LEU A 132 -16.87 -3.19 -4.68
CA LEU A 132 -15.73 -2.40 -4.22
C LEU A 132 -14.44 -3.21 -4.40
N LEU A 133 -13.45 -2.60 -5.05
CA LEU A 133 -12.15 -3.16 -5.34
C LEU A 133 -11.06 -2.20 -4.82
N LEU A 134 -9.92 -2.75 -4.43
CA LEU A 134 -8.69 -2.00 -4.21
C LEU A 134 -7.73 -2.40 -5.32
N CYS A 135 -7.23 -1.42 -6.06
CA CYS A 135 -6.27 -1.65 -7.12
C CYS A 135 -4.92 -1.08 -6.68
N THR A 136 -3.94 -1.93 -6.44
CA THR A 136 -2.60 -1.54 -5.98
C THR A 136 -1.55 -1.78 -7.06
N GLY A 137 -0.59 -0.87 -7.14
CA GLY A 137 0.55 -0.95 -8.05
C GLY A 137 1.74 -0.16 -7.54
N VAL A 138 2.81 -0.16 -8.34
CA VAL A 138 4.05 0.57 -8.07
C VAL A 138 4.14 1.78 -9.01
N GLY A 139 4.52 2.93 -8.45
CA GLY A 139 4.61 4.21 -9.14
C GLY A 139 3.29 4.98 -9.23
N THR A 140 3.31 6.08 -9.98
CA THR A 140 2.19 7.04 -10.05
C THR A 140 1.19 6.75 -11.17
N GLY A 141 1.34 5.63 -11.88
CA GLY A 141 0.54 5.25 -13.05
C GLY A 141 -0.97 5.27 -12.82
N SER A 142 -1.71 5.46 -13.92
CA SER A 142 -3.18 5.55 -13.90
C SER A 142 -3.84 4.27 -14.42
N LEU A 143 -5.09 4.01 -14.01
CA LEU A 143 -5.88 2.94 -14.59
C LEU A 143 -6.21 3.26 -16.04
N THR A 144 -6.10 2.25 -16.90
CA THR A 144 -6.50 2.32 -18.29
C THR A 144 -7.85 1.62 -18.47
N ARG A 145 -8.53 1.92 -19.59
CA ARG A 145 -9.75 1.18 -19.96
C ARG A 145 -9.49 -0.33 -20.13
N LEU A 146 -8.28 -0.72 -20.54
CA LEU A 146 -7.89 -2.12 -20.64
C LEU A 146 -7.88 -2.78 -19.26
N HIS A 147 -7.25 -2.14 -18.26
CA HIS A 147 -7.27 -2.65 -16.88
C HIS A 147 -8.71 -2.82 -16.36
N LEU A 148 -9.60 -1.86 -16.64
CA LEU A 148 -11.01 -1.98 -16.23
C LEU A 148 -11.71 -3.18 -16.88
N ARG A 149 -11.45 -3.43 -18.17
CA ARG A 149 -12.00 -4.58 -18.90
C ARG A 149 -11.48 -5.90 -18.33
N ASP A 150 -10.18 -6.00 -18.06
CA ASP A 150 -9.57 -7.21 -17.52
C ASP A 150 -10.09 -7.50 -16.10
N MET A 151 -10.27 -6.46 -15.27
CA MET A 151 -10.93 -6.59 -13.97
C MET A 151 -12.37 -7.08 -14.08
N ALA A 152 -13.16 -6.50 -15.01
CA ALA A 152 -14.54 -6.92 -15.23
C ALA A 152 -14.61 -8.40 -15.67
N ALA A 153 -13.75 -8.80 -16.60
CA ALA A 153 -13.66 -10.18 -17.07
C ALA A 153 -13.26 -11.13 -15.94
N ALA A 154 -12.21 -10.79 -15.17
CA ALA A 154 -11.77 -11.58 -14.03
C ALA A 154 -12.89 -11.77 -13.00
N LEU A 155 -13.70 -10.74 -12.75
CA LEU A 155 -14.82 -10.76 -11.81
C LEU A 155 -16.11 -11.38 -12.38
N ALA A 156 -16.09 -11.84 -13.64
CA ALA A 156 -17.26 -12.32 -14.39
C ALA A 156 -18.40 -11.30 -14.42
N LEU A 157 -18.07 -10.01 -14.53
CA LEU A 157 -19.04 -8.93 -14.61
C LEU A 157 -19.42 -8.65 -16.08
N PRO A 158 -20.70 -8.36 -16.36
CA PRO A 158 -21.12 -8.00 -17.71
C PRO A 158 -20.50 -6.66 -18.13
N PHE A 159 -20.24 -6.48 -19.42
CA PHE A 159 -19.59 -5.27 -19.96
C PHE A 159 -20.28 -3.96 -19.54
N ARG A 160 -21.61 -3.98 -19.33
CA ARG A 160 -22.38 -2.85 -18.81
C ARG A 160 -21.93 -2.36 -17.43
N ALA A 161 -21.28 -3.20 -16.63
CA ALA A 161 -20.71 -2.82 -15.34
C ALA A 161 -19.62 -1.74 -15.49
N LEU A 162 -18.91 -1.71 -16.62
CA LEU A 162 -17.91 -0.67 -16.92
C LEU A 162 -18.53 0.73 -17.04
N LYS A 163 -19.82 0.84 -17.40
CA LYS A 163 -20.55 2.11 -17.40
C LYS A 163 -20.84 2.62 -15.98
N ARG A 164 -20.81 1.72 -15.00
CA ARG A 164 -20.99 1.98 -13.57
C ARG A 164 -19.65 1.83 -12.84
N CYS A 165 -18.59 2.36 -13.44
CA CYS A 165 -17.25 2.35 -12.88
C CYS A 165 -16.93 3.71 -12.27
N THR A 166 -16.59 3.73 -10.99
CA THR A 166 -16.18 4.95 -10.28
C THR A 166 -14.85 4.70 -9.59
N ILE A 167 -13.86 5.54 -9.89
CA ILE A 167 -12.55 5.50 -9.24
C ILE A 167 -12.58 6.53 -8.10
N ASN A 168 -12.15 6.13 -6.90
CA ASN A 168 -12.17 6.96 -5.70
C ASN A 168 -13.56 7.61 -5.48
N SER A 169 -14.61 6.77 -5.40
CA SER A 169 -15.98 7.24 -5.26
C SER A 169 -16.12 8.19 -4.06
N SER A 170 -16.76 9.34 -4.27
CA SER A 170 -17.07 10.29 -3.20
C SER A 170 -18.04 9.72 -2.16
N THR A 171 -18.77 8.65 -2.50
CA THR A 171 -19.65 7.92 -1.58
C THR A 171 -18.91 7.07 -0.55
N HIS A 172 -17.61 6.83 -0.76
CA HIS A 172 -16.77 6.04 0.12
C HIS A 172 -15.59 6.90 0.56
N THR A 173 -15.70 7.52 1.74
CA THR A 173 -14.55 8.24 2.28
C THR A 173 -13.48 7.21 2.67
N PRO A 174 -12.19 7.44 2.34
CA PRO A 174 -11.11 6.52 2.72
C PRO A 174 -11.03 6.25 4.23
N VAL A 175 -11.31 7.27 5.04
CA VAL A 175 -11.27 7.19 6.50
C VAL A 175 -12.34 6.26 7.03
N GLU A 176 -13.60 6.38 6.58
CA GLU A 176 -14.68 5.50 7.03
C GLU A 176 -14.53 4.09 6.47
N THR A 177 -14.14 3.98 5.20
CA THR A 177 -14.13 2.69 4.48
C THR A 177 -12.91 1.83 4.84
N PHE A 178 -11.74 2.45 4.98
CA PHE A 178 -10.46 1.74 5.14
C PHE A 178 -9.71 2.11 6.43
N ALA A 179 -10.23 3.02 7.26
CA ALA A 179 -9.50 3.59 8.40
C ALA A 179 -8.16 4.23 8.00
N MET A 180 -8.08 4.84 6.81
CA MET A 180 -6.87 5.47 6.30
C MET A 180 -7.16 6.84 5.73
N GLN A 181 -6.26 7.79 5.96
CA GLN A 181 -6.30 9.09 5.30
C GLN A 181 -6.12 8.96 3.78
N PRO A 182 -6.63 9.92 2.98
CA PRO A 182 -6.26 10.03 1.57
C PRO A 182 -4.73 10.02 1.40
N GLY A 183 -4.24 9.30 0.40
CA GLY A 183 -2.80 9.13 0.16
C GLY A 183 -2.19 7.92 0.86
N MET A 184 -2.81 7.42 1.93
CA MET A 184 -2.34 6.23 2.65
C MET A 184 -3.08 4.93 2.29
N VAL A 185 -4.17 5.02 1.51
CA VAL A 185 -4.93 3.84 1.10
C VAL A 185 -3.95 2.82 0.51
N SER A 186 -3.98 1.62 1.07
CA SER A 186 -3.05 0.53 0.76
C SER A 186 -3.75 -0.81 0.91
N PRO A 187 -3.20 -1.91 0.38
CA PRO A 187 -3.75 -3.24 0.64
C PRO A 187 -3.55 -3.71 2.10
N PHE A 188 -2.81 -2.97 2.93
CA PHE A 188 -2.43 -3.39 4.27
C PHE A 188 -3.51 -3.04 5.32
N LEU A 189 -4.76 -3.42 5.02
CA LEU A 189 -5.93 -3.21 5.86
C LEU A 189 -5.83 -3.97 7.19
N HIS A 190 -6.55 -3.50 8.21
CA HIS A 190 -6.61 -4.17 9.51
C HIS A 190 -7.12 -5.62 9.36
N PRO A 191 -6.39 -6.65 9.85
CA PRO A 191 -6.75 -8.06 9.66
C PRO A 191 -8.16 -8.44 10.14
N GLU A 192 -8.63 -7.85 11.23
CA GLU A 192 -9.94 -8.18 11.80
C GLU A 192 -11.08 -7.30 11.27
N ARG A 193 -10.78 -6.29 10.42
CA ARG A 193 -11.81 -5.42 9.87
C ARG A 193 -12.20 -5.94 8.50
N ALA A 194 -13.42 -6.46 8.40
CA ALA A 194 -14.03 -6.80 7.12
C ALA A 194 -14.31 -5.51 6.33
N ALA A 195 -13.31 -4.99 5.60
CA ALA A 195 -13.61 -4.12 4.49
C ALA A 195 -14.53 -4.92 3.56
N HIS A 196 -15.66 -4.35 3.12
CA HIS A 196 -16.59 -4.95 2.16
C HIS A 196 -15.97 -5.07 0.74
N LEU A 197 -14.70 -5.45 0.70
CA LEU A 197 -13.83 -5.55 -0.45
C LEU A 197 -14.14 -6.85 -1.18
N SER A 198 -14.58 -6.73 -2.43
CA SER A 198 -14.85 -7.89 -3.28
C SER A 198 -13.56 -8.50 -3.84
N ALA A 199 -12.57 -7.67 -4.18
CA ALA A 199 -11.27 -8.13 -4.63
C ALA A 199 -10.16 -7.11 -4.39
N LEU A 200 -8.95 -7.62 -4.23
CA LEU A 200 -7.71 -6.88 -4.33
C LEU A 200 -7.09 -7.15 -5.70
N VAL A 201 -6.77 -6.09 -6.44
CA VAL A 201 -6.23 -6.17 -7.80
C VAL A 201 -4.79 -5.69 -7.80
N LEU A 202 -3.87 -6.56 -8.22
CA LEU A 202 -2.49 -6.20 -8.52
C LEU A 202 -2.39 -5.71 -9.96
N LEU A 203 -2.09 -4.42 -10.12
CA LEU A 203 -1.85 -3.82 -11.43
C LEU A 203 -0.55 -4.35 -12.04
N PRO A 204 -0.38 -4.29 -13.37
CA PRO A 204 0.91 -4.58 -13.97
C PRO A 204 1.88 -3.44 -13.65
N TRP A 205 3.12 -3.78 -13.28
CA TRP A 205 4.24 -2.85 -13.24
C TRP A 205 5.43 -3.52 -13.89
N ARG A 206 6.17 -2.78 -14.72
CA ARG A 206 7.32 -3.31 -15.45
C ARG A 206 8.54 -3.24 -14.55
N GLU A 207 8.95 -4.37 -14.00
CA GLU A 207 10.20 -4.49 -13.22
C GLU A 207 11.44 -4.01 -13.99
N ARG A 208 11.39 -4.03 -15.33
CA ARG A 208 12.51 -3.65 -16.21
C ARG A 208 12.52 -2.19 -16.69
N ARG A 209 11.40 -1.45 -16.68
CA ARG A 209 11.36 -0.11 -17.30
C ARG A 209 11.96 0.97 -16.40
N ASP A 210 11.90 0.78 -15.09
CA ASP A 210 12.57 1.64 -14.13
C ASP A 210 13.87 1.00 -13.67
N ALA A 211 14.83 0.77 -14.57
CA ALA A 211 16.14 0.21 -14.24
C ALA A 211 16.90 0.99 -13.14
N LYS A 212 16.44 2.22 -12.83
CA LYS A 212 16.93 3.05 -11.72
C LYS A 212 16.15 2.83 -10.41
N ALA A 213 14.90 2.40 -10.46
CA ALA A 213 14.08 2.14 -9.28
C ALA A 213 14.36 0.74 -8.72
N ARG A 214 14.81 0.69 -7.47
CA ARG A 214 15.19 -0.55 -6.78
C ARG A 214 14.19 -0.91 -5.69
N GLU A 215 13.56 0.11 -5.12
CA GLU A 215 12.67 -0.05 -3.97
C GLU A 215 11.29 0.57 -4.23
N VAL A 216 10.31 0.09 -3.47
CA VAL A 216 8.96 0.63 -3.37
C VAL A 216 8.73 1.07 -1.93
N ALA A 217 8.22 2.29 -1.74
CA ALA A 217 7.82 2.85 -0.47
C ALA A 217 6.34 2.54 -0.20
N ILE A 218 6.09 1.86 0.92
CA ILE A 218 4.75 1.57 1.44
C ILE A 218 4.47 2.51 2.59
N SER A 219 3.44 3.33 2.51
CA SER A 219 3.08 4.27 3.58
C SER A 219 2.66 3.52 4.86
N LEU A 220 3.30 3.85 5.97
CA LEU A 220 2.95 3.41 7.32
C LEU A 220 2.18 4.52 8.08
N SER A 221 2.47 5.77 7.77
CA SER A 221 1.71 6.97 8.16
C SER A 221 1.79 8.01 7.05
N LEU A 222 1.21 9.20 7.26
CA LEU A 222 1.40 10.32 6.33
C LEU A 222 2.86 10.79 6.24
N TRP A 223 3.70 10.45 7.23
CA TRP A 223 5.09 10.91 7.38
C TRP A 223 6.15 9.81 7.29
N GLU A 224 5.74 8.55 7.39
CA GLU A 224 6.66 7.41 7.43
C GLU A 224 6.28 6.37 6.37
N SER A 225 7.28 5.91 5.62
CA SER A 225 7.13 4.84 4.64
C SER A 225 8.17 3.75 4.83
N LEU A 226 7.82 2.50 4.53
CA LEU A 226 8.74 1.37 4.50
C LEU A 226 9.22 1.12 3.07
N ALA A 227 10.53 1.19 2.84
CA ALA A 227 11.15 0.93 1.54
C ALA A 227 11.55 -0.55 1.38
N LEU A 228 10.93 -1.26 0.45
CA LEU A 228 11.22 -2.66 0.15
C LEU A 228 11.70 -2.84 -1.29
N PRO A 229 12.54 -3.83 -1.61
CA PRO A 229 12.86 -4.13 -3.00
C PRO A 229 11.58 -4.35 -3.82
N VAL A 230 11.51 -3.79 -5.04
CA VAL A 230 10.28 -3.86 -5.88
C VAL A 230 9.81 -5.31 -6.07
N ARG A 231 10.75 -6.25 -6.19
CA ARG A 231 10.51 -7.70 -6.31
C ARG A 231 9.77 -8.30 -5.10
N CYS A 232 9.83 -7.69 -3.92
CA CYS A 232 9.08 -8.12 -2.74
C CYS A 232 7.59 -7.77 -2.84
N MET A 233 7.18 -6.83 -3.70
CA MET A 233 5.84 -6.26 -3.66
C MET A 233 4.73 -7.28 -3.96
N ARG A 234 4.84 -8.10 -5.03
CA ARG A 234 3.81 -9.13 -5.32
C ARG A 234 3.74 -10.20 -4.22
N PRO A 235 4.86 -10.83 -3.82
CA PRO A 235 4.84 -11.81 -2.73
C PRO A 235 4.28 -11.23 -1.42
N LEU A 236 4.65 -9.99 -1.09
CA LEU A 236 4.20 -9.32 0.13
C LEU A 236 2.69 -9.13 0.14
N VAL A 237 2.12 -8.53 -0.91
CA VAL A 237 0.68 -8.29 -0.97
C VAL A 237 -0.10 -9.61 -0.97
N ARG A 238 0.38 -10.64 -1.70
CA ARG A 238 -0.22 -11.98 -1.69
C ARG A 238 -0.24 -12.58 -0.28
N GLN A 239 0.91 -12.55 0.41
CA GLN A 239 1.05 -13.14 1.73
C GLN A 239 0.21 -12.39 2.77
N TYR A 240 0.24 -11.06 2.74
CA TYR A 240 -0.56 -10.23 3.63
C TYR A 240 -2.05 -10.47 3.41
N ALA A 241 -2.53 -10.38 2.17
CA ALA A 241 -3.95 -10.58 1.84
C ALA A 241 -4.48 -11.93 2.29
N ARG A 242 -3.70 -13.00 2.07
CA ARG A 242 -4.05 -14.35 2.51
C ARG A 242 -4.20 -14.47 4.03
N ARG A 243 -3.39 -13.74 4.79
CA ARG A 243 -3.41 -13.77 6.27
C ARG A 243 -4.44 -12.83 6.86
N ALA A 244 -4.62 -11.65 6.27
CA ALA A 244 -5.50 -10.61 6.79
C ALA A 244 -6.96 -10.80 6.39
N TYR A 245 -7.24 -11.24 5.16
CA TYR A 245 -8.60 -11.29 4.64
C TYR A 245 -8.75 -12.42 3.60
N PRO A 246 -8.62 -13.70 4.02
CA PRO A 246 -8.57 -14.86 3.11
C PRO A 246 -9.78 -15.01 2.18
N GLN A 247 -10.92 -14.41 2.53
CA GLN A 247 -12.14 -14.38 1.74
C GLN A 247 -12.10 -13.42 0.54
N VAL A 248 -11.21 -12.43 0.54
CA VAL A 248 -11.12 -11.45 -0.56
C VAL A 248 -10.34 -12.06 -1.71
N ARG A 249 -10.93 -12.00 -2.91
CA ARG A 249 -10.27 -12.52 -4.11
C ARG A 249 -9.07 -11.66 -4.50
N LEU A 250 -7.92 -12.29 -4.70
CA LEU A 250 -6.76 -11.63 -5.31
C LEU A 250 -6.80 -11.81 -6.83
N ILE A 251 -6.72 -10.71 -7.58
CA ILE A 251 -6.70 -10.70 -9.05
C ILE A 251 -5.39 -10.06 -9.49
N GLU A 252 -4.66 -10.73 -10.38
CA GLU A 252 -3.45 -10.17 -10.97
C GLU A 252 -3.70 -9.89 -12.44
N LEU A 253 -3.55 -8.63 -12.81
CA LEU A 253 -3.64 -8.24 -14.20
C LEU A 253 -2.29 -8.53 -14.86
N GLY A 254 -2.34 -9.19 -16.02
CA GLY A 254 -1.14 -9.44 -16.82
C GLY A 254 -0.52 -8.13 -17.30
N THR A 255 0.81 -8.09 -17.41
CA THR A 255 1.46 -7.13 -18.29
C THR A 255 1.02 -7.46 -19.70
N ALA A 256 0.33 -6.55 -20.39
CA ALA A 256 0.02 -6.69 -21.80
C ALA A 256 1.33 -6.71 -22.62
N ASP A 257 1.99 -7.86 -22.65
CA ASP A 257 3.13 -8.24 -23.49
C ASP A 257 3.26 -9.78 -23.59
N ALA A 258 2.28 -10.57 -23.13
CA ALA A 258 2.35 -12.03 -23.14
C ALA A 258 1.43 -12.73 -24.17
N THR A 259 0.73 -11.99 -25.05
CA THR A 259 -0.22 -12.60 -26.01
C THR A 259 -0.43 -11.81 -27.31
N ARG A 260 0.62 -11.17 -27.84
CA ARG A 260 0.61 -10.61 -29.21
C ARG A 260 1.84 -10.96 -30.05
N SER A 261 2.51 -12.05 -29.73
CA SER A 261 3.63 -12.57 -30.53
C SER A 261 3.45 -14.06 -30.78
N PHE A 262 2.33 -14.45 -31.40
CA PHE A 262 2.12 -15.73 -32.11
C PHE A 262 0.82 -15.61 -32.91
N ALA A 263 0.80 -14.70 -33.88
CA ALA A 263 -0.19 -14.64 -34.96
C ALA A 263 0.21 -13.54 -35.96
N GLU A 264 1.41 -13.65 -36.52
CA GLU A 264 1.83 -13.02 -37.78
C GLU A 264 3.16 -13.70 -38.15
N GLU A 265 3.29 -14.11 -39.42
CA GLU A 265 4.30 -15.02 -40.00
C GLU A 265 4.00 -16.52 -39.91
N ASP A 266 2.81 -16.90 -40.39
CA ASP A 266 2.69 -17.99 -41.36
C ASP A 266 1.70 -17.53 -42.44
N ASP A 267 2.22 -16.85 -43.46
CA ASP A 267 1.63 -16.76 -44.80
C ASP A 267 2.69 -16.21 -45.76
N GLY A 268 2.86 -16.94 -46.86
CA GLY A 268 4.09 -16.98 -47.64
C GLY A 268 4.33 -15.86 -48.64
N SER A 269 5.58 -15.78 -49.08
CA SER A 269 6.01 -15.96 -50.48
C SER A 269 7.52 -16.16 -50.53
#